data_AF-A0A059LMZ1-F1
#
_entry.id   AF-A0A059LMZ1-F1
#
_cell.length_a   1.000
_cell.length_b   1.000
_cell.length_c   1.000
_cell.angle_alpha   90.00
_cell.angle_beta   90.00
_cell.angle_gamma   90.00
#
_symmetry.space_group_name_H-M   'P 1'
#
loop_
_entity.id
_entity.type
_entity.pdbx_description
1 polymer ?
#
loop_
_entity_poly.entity_id
_entity_poly.type
_entity_poly.pdbx_seq_one_letter_code
_entity_poly.pdbx_strand_id
1 'polypeptide(L)'
;METCLSLDSTNRELQLAFKKTLRHSSGLQFKVDGVLNTVTTDSRATAKLSKVVLLPLAPTGESGKRRTGLRISLGARVSTTDKRPMITMDAKQKITLLSSSVEVRNRSVTRSLTQAVARSTYDVDPQTHKGFGEASVALQHTMFEALPDQDIRVSLGATFPLQNTVVGPAEPFLRIQENCWGLTLTRRQGWKVTYDL
;
A
#
# COMPACT_ATOMS: atom_id res chain seq x y z
N MET A 1 -14.91 18.11 4.37
CA MET A 1 -15.49 16.76 4.54
C MET A 1 -16.25 16.50 3.26
N GLU A 2 -15.91 15.46 2.53
CA GLU A 2 -16.55 15.14 1.25
C GLU A 2 -17.60 14.07 1.52
N THR A 3 -18.85 14.35 1.18
CA THR A 3 -19.96 13.38 1.19
C THR A 3 -20.56 13.34 -0.20
N CYS A 4 -20.70 12.14 -0.76
CA CYS A 4 -21.27 11.92 -2.08
C CYS A 4 -22.44 10.95 -1.93
N LEU A 5 -23.57 11.29 -2.54
CA LEU A 5 -24.66 10.36 -2.78
C LEU A 5 -24.61 10.02 -4.27
N SER A 6 -24.39 8.76 -4.61
CA SER A 6 -24.38 8.31 -6.00
C SER A 6 -25.47 7.28 -6.22
N LEU A 7 -26.24 7.48 -7.28
CA LEU A 7 -27.24 6.54 -7.76
C LEU A 7 -26.71 5.92 -9.05
N ASP A 8 -26.43 4.62 -9.02
CA ASP A 8 -26.11 3.86 -10.23
C ASP A 8 -27.41 3.32 -10.82
N SER A 9 -27.85 3.88 -11.94
CA SER A 9 -29.06 3.44 -12.65
C SER A 9 -28.93 2.05 -13.26
N THR A 10 -27.70 1.60 -13.56
CA THR A 10 -27.43 0.33 -14.22
C THR A 10 -27.59 -0.82 -13.24
N ASN A 11 -27.03 -0.66 -12.04
CA ASN A 11 -27.13 -1.64 -10.96
C ASN A 11 -28.27 -1.36 -9.96
N ARG A 12 -29.02 -0.25 -10.17
CA ARG A 12 -30.05 0.27 -9.25
C ARG A 12 -29.55 0.48 -7.82
N GLU A 13 -28.27 0.86 -7.68
CA GLU A 13 -27.64 0.99 -6.37
C GLU A 13 -27.65 2.44 -5.90
N LEU A 14 -28.11 2.66 -4.68
CA LEU A 14 -27.93 3.92 -3.98
C LEU A 14 -26.77 3.78 -2.99
N GLN A 15 -25.71 4.53 -3.24
CA GLN A 15 -24.48 4.53 -2.47
C GLN A 15 -24.29 5.87 -1.74
N LEU A 16 -23.99 5.80 -0.44
CA LEU A 16 -23.55 6.94 0.35
C LEU A 16 -22.06 6.78 0.66
N ALA A 17 -21.25 7.68 0.12
CA ALA A 17 -19.81 7.69 0.32
C ALA A 17 -19.41 8.93 1.15
N PHE A 18 -18.48 8.74 2.08
CA PHE A 18 -17.86 9.85 2.80
C PHE A 18 -16.35 9.70 2.84
N LYS A 19 -15.67 10.84 2.82
CA LYS A 19 -14.21 10.92 2.90
C LYS A 19 -13.80 12.14 3.72
N LYS A 20 -13.02 11.89 4.76
CA LYS A 20 -12.45 12.94 5.61
C LYS A 20 -10.97 12.69 5.79
N THR A 21 -10.17 13.70 5.49
CA THR A 21 -8.73 13.70 5.76
C THR A 21 -8.45 14.77 6.79
N LEU A 22 -7.93 14.36 7.94
CA LEU A 22 -7.42 15.23 8.99
C LEU A 22 -5.90 15.25 8.89
N ARG A 23 -5.32 16.46 8.86
CA ARG A 23 -3.86 16.66 8.91
C ARG A 23 -3.54 17.39 10.19
N HIS A 24 -2.66 16.82 10.99
CA HIS A 24 -2.13 17.47 12.19
C HIS A 24 -0.83 18.21 11.84
N SER A 25 -0.50 19.25 12.61
CA SER A 25 0.72 20.06 12.44
C SER A 25 2.02 19.24 12.53
N SER A 26 1.98 18.09 13.23
CA SER A 26 3.11 17.15 13.34
C SER A 26 3.35 16.29 12.08
N GLY A 27 2.66 16.56 10.97
CA GLY A 27 2.75 15.78 9.72
C GLY A 27 2.01 14.43 9.77
N LEU A 28 1.17 14.22 10.80
CA LEU A 28 0.28 13.08 10.91
C LEU A 28 -0.94 13.27 10.00
N GLN A 29 -1.22 12.31 9.14
CA GLN A 29 -2.41 12.29 8.29
C GLN A 29 -3.32 11.13 8.70
N PHE A 30 -4.55 11.46 9.08
CA PHE A 30 -5.61 10.50 9.34
C PHE A 30 -6.67 10.61 8.23
N LYS A 31 -6.87 9.54 7.48
CA LYS A 31 -7.89 9.45 6.42
C LYS A 31 -8.95 8.46 6.86
N VAL A 32 -10.20 8.88 6.84
CA VAL A 32 -11.36 7.99 6.96
C VAL A 32 -12.13 8.07 5.65
N ASP A 33 -12.41 6.92 5.07
CA ASP A 33 -13.35 6.76 3.97
C ASP A 33 -14.36 5.68 4.30
N GLY A 34 -15.59 5.85 3.83
CA GLY A 34 -16.60 4.82 3.95
C GLY A 34 -17.60 4.88 2.83
N VAL A 35 -18.17 3.72 2.53
CA VAL A 35 -19.21 3.52 1.52
C VAL A 35 -20.28 2.65 2.16
N LEU A 36 -21.53 3.09 2.04
CA LEU A 36 -22.71 2.32 2.39
C LEU A 36 -23.53 2.10 1.12
N ASN A 37 -23.69 0.85 0.72
CA ASN A 37 -24.66 0.45 -0.27
C ASN A 37 -25.98 0.14 0.44
N THR A 38 -26.99 0.95 0.18
CA THR A 38 -28.30 0.83 0.85
C THR A 38 -29.14 -0.32 0.29
N VAL A 39 -28.78 -0.86 -0.88
CA VAL A 39 -29.51 -1.95 -1.54
C VAL A 39 -28.95 -3.32 -1.15
N THR A 40 -27.63 -3.49 -1.16
CA THR A 40 -26.98 -4.73 -0.73
C THR A 40 -26.75 -4.79 0.78
N THR A 41 -26.97 -3.68 1.50
CA THR A 41 -26.61 -3.47 2.92
C THR A 41 -25.11 -3.57 3.20
N ASP A 42 -24.28 -3.60 2.16
CA ASP A 42 -22.84 -3.63 2.31
C ASP A 42 -22.34 -2.29 2.83
N SER A 43 -21.53 -2.37 3.88
CA SER A 43 -20.85 -1.23 4.46
C SER A 43 -19.36 -1.50 4.44
N ARG A 44 -18.59 -0.48 4.09
CA ARG A 44 -17.13 -0.49 4.18
C ARG A 44 -16.70 0.80 4.83
N ALA A 45 -15.88 0.70 5.86
CA ALA A 45 -15.21 1.83 6.48
C ALA A 45 -13.72 1.54 6.53
N THR A 46 -12.90 2.46 6.02
CA THR A 46 -11.45 2.40 6.08
C THR A 46 -10.94 3.61 6.85
N ALA A 47 -10.16 3.36 7.90
CA ALA A 47 -9.41 4.38 8.61
C ALA A 47 -7.91 4.13 8.41
N LYS A 48 -7.16 5.16 8.04
CA LYS A 48 -5.71 5.07 7.80
C LYS A 48 -4.99 6.22 8.46
N LEU A 49 -4.07 5.88 9.34
CA LEU A 49 -3.10 6.78 9.93
C LEU A 49 -1.78 6.68 9.17
N SER A 50 -1.17 7.80 8.84
CA SER A 50 0.18 7.80 8.25
C SER A 50 1.01 8.97 8.73
N LYS A 51 2.30 8.72 8.94
CA LYS A 51 3.30 9.73 9.31
C LYS A 51 4.51 9.56 8.42
N VAL A 52 5.04 10.69 7.94
CA VAL A 52 6.32 10.74 7.24
C VAL A 52 7.31 11.43 8.16
N VAL A 53 8.40 10.73 8.48
CA VAL A 53 9.52 11.23 9.27
C VAL A 53 10.70 11.37 8.34
N LEU A 54 11.28 12.57 8.28
CA LEU A 54 12.54 12.79 7.57
C LEU A 54 13.66 12.36 8.50
N LEU A 55 14.50 11.44 8.03
CA LEU A 55 15.66 10.98 8.77
C LEU A 55 16.85 11.87 8.41
N PRO A 56 17.54 12.48 9.40
CA PRO A 56 18.79 13.17 9.16
C PRO A 56 19.85 12.12 8.82
N LEU A 57 20.36 12.12 7.59
CA LEU A 57 21.59 11.39 7.26
C LEU A 57 22.77 12.33 7.38
N ALA A 58 23.88 11.79 7.88
CA ALA A 58 25.16 12.48 7.83
C ALA A 58 25.46 12.87 6.37
N PRO A 59 25.98 14.09 6.13
CA PRO A 59 26.35 14.52 4.80
C PRO A 59 27.52 13.66 4.31
N THR A 60 27.24 12.63 3.53
CA THR A 60 28.27 12.02 2.68
C THR A 60 28.46 12.96 1.51
N GLY A 61 29.68 13.51 1.42
CA GLY A 61 30.05 14.52 0.44
C GLY A 61 29.77 14.05 -0.98
N GLU A 62 28.81 14.72 -1.62
CA GLU A 62 28.71 15.06 -3.04
C GLU A 62 27.26 15.50 -3.30
N SER A 63 27.08 16.83 -3.36
CA SER A 63 26.09 17.63 -4.12
C SER A 63 24.63 17.17 -4.33
N GLY A 64 24.12 16.17 -3.63
CA GLY A 64 22.71 15.75 -3.70
C GLY A 64 22.09 15.74 -2.31
N LYS A 65 21.04 16.54 -2.08
CA LYS A 65 20.22 16.47 -0.86
C LYS A 65 19.56 15.09 -0.75
N ARG A 66 20.29 14.07 -0.28
CA ARG A 66 19.75 12.73 -0.01
C ARG A 66 18.83 12.82 1.20
N ARG A 67 17.53 12.99 0.93
CA ARG A 67 16.49 12.93 1.96
C ARG A 67 15.97 11.50 2.04
N THR A 68 16.35 10.78 3.08
CA THR A 68 15.71 9.51 3.43
C THR A 68 14.46 9.80 4.26
N GLY A 69 13.31 9.42 3.70
CA GLY A 69 12.03 9.45 4.42
C GLY A 69 11.70 8.06 4.95
N LEU A 70 11.33 8.00 6.24
CA LEU A 70 10.62 6.89 6.86
C LEU A 70 9.12 7.20 6.82
N ARG A 71 8.35 6.40 6.10
CA ARG A 71 6.89 6.45 6.11
C ARG A 71 6.35 5.28 6.90
N ILE A 72 5.60 5.58 7.96
CA ILE A 72 4.85 4.60 8.74
C ILE A 72 3.37 4.82 8.44
N SER A 73 2.64 3.74 8.22
CA SER A 73 1.20 3.77 8.00
C SER A 73 0.54 2.61 8.72
N LEU A 74 -0.55 2.90 9.40
CA LEU A 74 -1.43 1.94 10.05
C LEU A 74 -2.83 2.15 9.48
N GLY A 75 -3.52 1.07 9.17
CA GLY A 75 -4.86 1.08 8.61
C GLY A 75 -5.72 0.04 9.30
N ALA A 76 -6.99 0.37 9.44
CA ALA A 76 -8.03 -0.59 9.76
C ALA A 76 -9.14 -0.44 8.72
N ARG A 77 -9.70 -1.54 8.27
CA ARG A 77 -10.88 -1.58 7.42
C ARG A 77 -11.87 -2.54 8.04
N VAL A 78 -13.13 -2.12 8.07
CA VAL A 78 -14.26 -2.99 8.38
C VAL A 78 -15.10 -3.08 7.12
N SER A 79 -15.45 -4.29 6.70
CA SER A 79 -16.37 -4.52 5.58
C SER A 79 -17.39 -5.58 5.93
N THR A 80 -18.64 -5.40 5.49
CA THR A 80 -19.72 -6.39 5.68
C THR A 80 -20.09 -7.14 4.40
N THR A 81 -19.20 -7.09 3.40
CA THR A 81 -19.36 -7.76 2.10
C THR A 81 -19.58 -9.27 2.30
N ASP A 82 -20.52 -9.85 1.57
CA ASP A 82 -20.84 -11.29 1.60
C ASP A 82 -21.31 -11.84 2.96
N LYS A 83 -22.12 -11.06 3.69
CA LYS A 83 -22.79 -11.45 4.96
C LYS A 83 -21.85 -11.79 6.12
N ARG A 84 -20.54 -11.55 5.99
CA ARG A 84 -19.57 -11.73 7.08
C ARG A 84 -18.83 -10.43 7.34
N PRO A 85 -18.88 -9.91 8.58
CA PRO A 85 -18.03 -8.79 8.94
C PRO A 85 -16.56 -9.23 8.87
N MET A 86 -15.73 -8.47 8.19
CA MET A 86 -14.29 -8.66 8.15
C MET A 86 -13.61 -7.41 8.69
N ILE A 87 -12.69 -7.59 9.63
CA ILE A 87 -11.82 -6.53 10.15
C ILE A 87 -10.42 -6.77 9.60
N THR A 88 -9.99 -5.93 8.67
CA THR A 88 -8.63 -5.92 8.13
C THR A 88 -7.78 -4.91 8.88
N MET A 89 -6.61 -5.32 9.35
CA MET A 89 -5.59 -4.44 9.90
C MET A 89 -4.39 -4.41 8.95
N ASP A 90 -3.95 -3.22 8.57
CA ASP A 90 -2.81 -3.00 7.68
C ASP A 90 -1.71 -2.23 8.41
N ALA A 91 -0.48 -2.70 8.36
CA ALA A 91 0.70 -1.92 8.70
C ALA A 91 1.66 -1.84 7.52
N LYS A 92 2.25 -0.68 7.30
CA LYS A 92 3.23 -0.46 6.24
C LYS A 92 4.32 0.49 6.71
N GLN A 93 5.55 0.01 6.64
CA GLN A 93 6.75 0.79 6.85
C GLN A 93 7.55 0.87 5.55
N LYS A 94 8.04 2.05 5.21
CA LYS A 94 8.81 2.30 3.99
C LYS A 94 9.97 3.23 4.29
N ILE A 95 11.19 2.80 4.00
CA ILE A 95 12.41 3.59 4.15
C ILE A 95 12.99 3.82 2.77
N THR A 96 13.28 5.07 2.44
CA THR A 96 13.96 5.42 1.17
C THR A 96 15.47 5.32 1.34
N LEU A 97 16.10 4.34 0.71
CA LEU A 97 17.54 4.08 0.85
C LEU A 97 18.36 4.93 -0.12
N LEU A 98 17.94 4.95 -1.39
CA LEU A 98 18.61 5.67 -2.46
C LEU A 98 17.56 6.33 -3.34
N SER A 99 17.85 7.54 -3.80
CA SER A 99 17.04 8.24 -4.79
C SER A 99 17.97 8.99 -5.73
N SER A 100 17.73 8.83 -7.03
CA SER A 100 18.35 9.63 -8.08
C SER A 100 17.33 10.62 -8.59
N SER A 101 17.72 11.89 -8.71
CA SER A 101 16.88 12.93 -9.25
C SER A 101 17.66 13.82 -10.20
N VAL A 102 17.02 14.27 -11.27
CA VAL A 102 17.56 15.24 -12.22
C VAL A 102 16.75 16.53 -12.12
N GLU A 103 17.42 17.67 -12.15
CA GLU A 103 16.73 18.96 -12.23
C GLU A 103 16.33 19.24 -13.68
N VAL A 104 15.03 19.41 -13.91
CA VAL A 104 14.44 19.75 -15.21
C VAL A 104 13.61 21.01 -15.01
N ARG A 105 13.98 22.11 -15.67
CA ARG A 105 13.25 23.39 -15.60
C ARG A 105 12.98 23.86 -14.15
N ASN A 106 14.02 23.87 -13.32
CA ASN A 106 13.95 24.21 -11.88
C ASN A 106 13.05 23.31 -11.02
N ARG A 107 12.73 22.09 -11.50
CA ARG A 107 12.01 21.07 -10.73
C ARG A 107 12.89 19.84 -10.60
N SER A 108 13.01 19.29 -9.39
CA SER A 108 13.66 18.00 -9.20
C SER A 108 12.70 16.87 -9.60
N VAL A 109 13.11 16.07 -10.59
CA VAL A 109 12.38 14.90 -11.08
C VAL A 109 13.12 13.65 -10.62
N THR A 110 12.46 12.78 -9.85
CA THR A 110 13.05 11.51 -9.41
C THR A 110 13.11 10.55 -10.59
N ARG A 111 14.32 10.09 -10.96
CA ARG A 111 14.54 9.09 -12.01
C ARG A 111 14.52 7.67 -11.48
N SER A 112 15.06 7.46 -10.28
CA SER A 112 15.05 6.15 -9.67
C SER A 112 15.00 6.21 -8.15
N LEU A 113 14.51 5.13 -7.56
CA LEU A 113 14.18 5.07 -6.14
C LEU A 113 14.33 3.65 -5.61
N THR A 114 15.21 3.47 -4.62
CA THR A 114 15.41 2.20 -3.90
C THR A 114 14.87 2.33 -2.47
N GLN A 115 14.05 1.37 -2.05
CA GLN A 115 13.31 1.43 -0.79
C GLN A 115 13.25 0.07 -0.11
N ALA A 116 13.49 0.07 1.20
CA ALA A 116 13.12 -1.07 2.04
C ALA A 116 11.65 -0.91 2.44
N VAL A 117 10.87 -1.96 2.29
CA VAL A 117 9.43 -1.96 2.55
C VAL A 117 9.10 -3.15 3.44
N ALA A 118 8.45 -2.89 4.57
CA ALA A 118 7.79 -3.91 5.37
C ALA A 118 6.28 -3.67 5.34
N ARG A 119 5.49 -4.72 5.17
CA ARG A 119 4.03 -4.65 5.17
C ARG A 119 3.49 -5.81 5.99
N SER A 120 2.36 -5.60 6.64
CA SER A 120 1.54 -6.68 7.15
C SER A 120 0.08 -6.34 6.92
N THR A 121 -0.68 -7.34 6.53
CA THR A 121 -2.14 -7.28 6.43
C THR A 121 -2.67 -8.47 7.20
N TYR A 122 -3.65 -8.25 8.06
CA TYR A 122 -4.27 -9.29 8.87
C TYR A 122 -5.77 -9.09 8.89
N ASP A 123 -6.49 -10.08 8.41
CA ASP A 123 -7.94 -10.15 8.34
C ASP A 123 -8.46 -11.01 9.48
N VAL A 124 -9.47 -10.51 10.19
CA VAL A 124 -10.15 -11.21 11.28
C VAL A 124 -11.63 -11.25 10.99
N ASP A 125 -12.19 -12.45 11.01
CA ASP A 125 -13.62 -12.66 11.11
C ASP A 125 -14.01 -12.61 12.61
N PRO A 126 -14.74 -11.58 13.07
CA PRO A 126 -15.10 -11.44 14.48
C PRO A 126 -16.15 -12.46 14.92
N GLN A 127 -16.84 -13.14 14.01
CA GLN A 127 -17.81 -14.19 14.36
C GLN A 127 -17.11 -15.52 14.63
N THR A 128 -16.13 -15.88 13.80
CA THR A 128 -15.42 -17.16 13.93
C THR A 128 -14.11 -17.06 14.72
N HIS A 129 -13.67 -15.82 15.02
CA HIS A 129 -12.37 -15.50 15.60
C HIS A 129 -11.17 -16.07 14.83
N LYS A 130 -11.40 -16.52 13.58
CA LYS A 130 -10.34 -16.97 12.69
C LYS A 130 -9.70 -15.76 12.04
N GLY A 131 -8.38 -15.77 12.01
CA GLY A 131 -7.60 -14.74 11.35
C GLY A 131 -6.60 -15.31 10.36
N PHE A 132 -6.46 -14.62 9.25
CA PHE A 132 -5.51 -14.93 8.19
C PHE A 132 -4.88 -13.65 7.69
N GLY A 133 -3.68 -13.73 7.13
CA GLY A 133 -3.00 -12.55 6.64
C GLY A 133 -1.66 -12.87 6.01
N GLU A 134 -0.94 -11.81 5.71
CA GLU A 134 0.39 -11.88 5.12
C GLU A 134 1.24 -10.72 5.63
N ALA A 135 2.43 -11.05 6.12
CA ALA A 135 3.51 -10.08 6.29
C ALA A 135 4.50 -10.21 5.13
N SER A 136 5.15 -9.11 4.75
CA SER A 136 6.20 -9.12 3.75
C SER A 136 7.28 -8.11 4.07
N VAL A 137 8.52 -8.46 3.73
CA VAL A 137 9.66 -7.55 3.72
C VAL A 137 10.32 -7.62 2.35
N ALA A 138 10.63 -6.47 1.77
CA ALA A 138 11.19 -6.40 0.44
C ALA A 138 12.10 -5.20 0.24
N LEU A 139 13.15 -5.40 -0.55
CA LEU A 139 13.90 -4.34 -1.21
C LEU A 139 13.24 -4.09 -2.57
N GLN A 140 12.76 -2.86 -2.76
CA GLN A 140 12.11 -2.42 -3.99
C GLN A 140 12.97 -1.38 -4.69
N HIS A 141 13.26 -1.58 -5.97
CA HIS A 141 13.83 -0.57 -6.85
C HIS A 141 12.78 -0.15 -7.88
N THR A 142 12.66 1.13 -8.16
CA THR A 142 11.76 1.67 -9.18
C THR A 142 12.56 2.60 -10.07
N MET A 143 12.46 2.37 -11.37
CA MET A 143 12.99 3.20 -12.44
C MET A 143 11.79 3.89 -13.08
N PHE A 144 11.75 5.21 -12.96
CA PHE A 144 10.70 6.02 -13.57
C PHE A 144 11.09 6.34 -14.99
N GLU A 145 10.11 6.32 -15.91
CA GLU A 145 10.36 6.56 -17.34
C GLU A 145 11.50 5.66 -17.88
N ALA A 146 11.54 4.39 -17.45
CA ALA A 146 12.54 3.43 -17.90
C ALA A 146 12.43 3.18 -19.41
N LEU A 147 11.21 3.25 -19.92
CA LEU A 147 10.84 3.33 -21.33
C LEU A 147 9.84 4.50 -21.48
N PRO A 148 9.58 5.01 -22.70
CA PRO A 148 8.59 6.07 -22.91
C PRO A 148 7.24 5.68 -22.28
N ASP A 149 6.79 6.48 -21.32
CA ASP A 149 5.54 6.29 -20.54
C ASP A 149 5.48 5.02 -19.67
N GLN A 150 6.63 4.39 -19.36
CA GLN A 150 6.64 3.17 -18.56
C GLN A 150 7.58 3.25 -17.36
N ASP A 151 7.02 2.90 -16.20
CA ASP A 151 7.78 2.71 -14.98
C ASP A 151 8.05 1.22 -14.78
N ILE A 152 9.30 0.87 -14.49
CA ILE A 152 9.68 -0.49 -14.15
C ILE A 152 9.99 -0.56 -12.65
N ARG A 153 9.39 -1.54 -11.98
CA ARG A 153 9.61 -1.83 -10.57
C ARG A 153 10.07 -3.25 -10.38
N VAL A 154 11.20 -3.40 -9.69
CA VAL A 154 11.72 -4.70 -9.26
C VAL A 154 11.64 -4.78 -7.74
N SER A 155 11.21 -5.92 -7.20
CA SER A 155 11.12 -6.17 -5.76
C SER A 155 11.66 -7.55 -5.44
N LEU A 156 12.60 -7.62 -4.50
CA LEU A 156 13.13 -8.87 -3.96
C LEU A 156 12.83 -8.92 -2.47
N GLY A 157 12.26 -10.01 -1.99
CA GLY A 157 11.84 -10.08 -0.60
C GLY A 157 11.36 -11.45 -0.15
N ALA A 158 10.68 -11.47 0.99
CA ALA A 158 10.00 -12.64 1.52
C ALA A 158 8.60 -12.26 2.01
N THR A 159 7.67 -13.19 1.83
CA THR A 159 6.33 -13.17 2.40
C THR A 159 6.25 -14.17 3.55
N PHE A 160 5.39 -13.90 4.51
CA PHE A 160 5.17 -14.73 5.69
C PHE A 160 3.65 -14.83 5.87
N PRO A 161 3.05 -16.00 5.62
CA PRO A 161 1.62 -16.17 5.88
C PRO A 161 1.38 -16.06 7.40
N LEU A 162 0.31 -15.37 7.78
CA LEU A 162 -0.12 -15.20 9.15
C LEU A 162 -1.41 -15.99 9.36
N GLN A 163 -1.47 -16.83 10.38
CA GLN A 163 -2.67 -17.61 10.68
C GLN A 163 -2.86 -17.72 12.19
N ASN A 164 -3.99 -17.21 12.71
CA ASN A 164 -4.34 -17.25 14.14
C ASN A 164 -3.16 -16.93 15.06
N THR A 165 -2.47 -15.80 14.82
CA THR A 165 -1.26 -15.33 15.53
C THR A 165 0.07 -16.08 15.25
N VAL A 166 0.05 -17.17 14.50
CA VAL A 166 1.26 -17.90 14.09
C VAL A 166 1.82 -17.31 12.80
N VAL A 167 3.13 -17.06 12.80
CA VAL A 167 3.89 -16.67 11.60
C VAL A 167 4.38 -17.95 10.92
N GLY A 168 3.90 -18.18 9.70
CA GLY A 168 4.32 -19.30 8.89
C GLY A 168 5.73 -19.13 8.30
N PRO A 169 6.21 -20.15 7.56
CA PRO A 169 7.55 -20.11 6.98
C PRO A 169 7.69 -18.99 5.95
N ALA A 170 8.88 -18.39 5.92
CA ALA A 170 9.22 -17.38 4.93
C ALA A 170 9.20 -17.97 3.51
N GLU A 171 8.48 -17.32 2.60
CA GLU A 171 8.50 -17.62 1.18
C GLU A 171 9.18 -16.48 0.40
N PRO A 172 10.41 -16.72 -0.12
CA PRO A 172 11.11 -15.71 -0.89
C PRO A 172 10.42 -15.47 -2.23
N PHE A 173 10.45 -14.22 -2.68
CA PHE A 173 9.90 -13.83 -3.96
C PHE A 173 10.78 -12.81 -4.70
N LEU A 174 10.70 -12.85 -6.02
CA LEU A 174 11.15 -11.81 -6.94
C LEU A 174 9.94 -11.34 -7.73
N ARG A 175 9.69 -10.03 -7.76
CA ARG A 175 8.61 -9.44 -8.54
C ARG A 175 9.15 -8.38 -9.47
N ILE A 176 8.74 -8.44 -10.73
CA ILE A 176 8.93 -7.40 -11.74
C ILE A 176 7.54 -6.89 -12.08
N GLN A 177 7.36 -5.58 -12.07
CA GLN A 177 6.10 -4.93 -12.39
C GLN A 177 6.37 -3.77 -13.33
N GLU A 178 5.55 -3.65 -14.36
CA GLU A 178 5.55 -2.57 -15.33
C GLU A 178 4.09 -2.14 -15.50
N ASN A 179 3.78 -0.85 -15.38
CA ASN A 179 2.45 -0.23 -15.55
C ASN A 179 1.24 -1.15 -15.25
N CYS A 180 0.80 -1.94 -16.25
CA CYS A 180 -0.39 -2.79 -16.24
C CYS A 180 -0.13 -4.29 -16.04
N TRP A 181 1.12 -4.76 -15.87
CA TRP A 181 1.42 -6.17 -15.63
C TRP A 181 2.48 -6.37 -14.55
N GLY A 182 2.50 -7.58 -13.99
CA GLY A 182 3.55 -7.98 -13.06
C GLY A 182 3.80 -9.48 -13.07
N LEU A 183 5.08 -9.85 -13.13
CA LEU A 183 5.59 -11.20 -12.98
C LEU A 183 6.09 -11.38 -11.54
N THR A 184 5.56 -12.37 -10.83
CA THR A 184 6.02 -12.78 -9.50
C THR A 184 6.57 -14.19 -9.57
N LEU A 185 7.80 -14.35 -9.13
CA LEU A 185 8.53 -15.60 -9.00
C LEU A 185 8.58 -15.95 -7.51
N THR A 186 8.08 -17.13 -7.16
CA THR A 186 8.13 -17.67 -5.81
C THR A 186 8.75 -19.05 -5.85
N ARG A 187 9.33 -19.49 -4.73
CA ARG A 187 9.97 -20.81 -4.69
C ARG A 187 8.95 -21.95 -4.82
N ARG A 188 7.75 -21.82 -4.25
CA ARG A 188 6.77 -22.93 -4.22
C ARG A 188 5.77 -22.88 -5.37
N GLN A 189 5.29 -21.70 -5.73
CA GLN A 189 4.25 -21.56 -6.76
C GLN A 189 4.82 -21.34 -8.17
N GLY A 190 6.15 -21.28 -8.31
CA GLY A 190 6.81 -21.00 -9.58
C GLY A 190 6.62 -19.55 -10.00
N TRP A 191 6.24 -19.32 -11.26
CA TRP A 191 6.01 -17.98 -11.80
C TRP A 191 4.52 -17.70 -11.98
N LYS A 192 4.11 -16.48 -11.66
CA LYS A 192 2.74 -15.97 -11.80
C LYS A 192 2.77 -14.64 -12.53
N VAL A 193 1.95 -14.49 -13.56
CA VAL A 193 1.73 -13.20 -14.23
C VAL A 193 0.38 -12.64 -13.79
N THR A 194 0.36 -11.35 -13.50
CA THR A 194 -0.83 -10.57 -13.13
C THR A 194 -0.97 -9.41 -14.11
N TYR A 195 -2.20 -9.10 -14.53
CA TYR A 195 -2.52 -7.97 -15.39
C TYR A 195 -3.61 -7.12 -14.69
N ASP A 196 -3.41 -5.81 -14.63
CA ASP A 196 -4.45 -4.82 -14.33
C ASP A 196 -4.98 -4.35 -15.69
N LEU A 197 -6.21 -4.75 -16.03
CA LEU A 197 -6.95 -4.28 -17.20
C LEU A 197 -7.74 -3.01 -16.87
#